data_AF-A0A1B9F2T2-F1
#
_entry.id   AF-A0A1B9F2T2-F1
#
_cell.length_a   1.000
_cell.length_b   1.000
_cell.length_c   1.000
_cell.angle_alpha   90.00
_cell.angle_beta   90.00
_cell.angle_gamma   90.00
#
_symmetry.space_group_name_H-M   'P 1'
#
loop_
_entity.id
_entity.type
_entity.pdbx_description
1 polymer ?
#
loop_
_entity_poly.entity_id
_entity_poly.type
_entity_poly.pdbx_seq_one_letter_code
_entity_poly.pdbx_strand_id
1 'polypeptide(L)'
;MDRVCEEVATALFEAGTEPSFDVTSADFGGDARLICADRYWRLRFLDRPNIRTAAACSAWLIRHIAREHRTEVQEKWSLGYAFITRDSVESALELSRAAEEIVGTDTSAGDTAHFATLYHAGKLRANLCFDELHQFLDSSLLALAAGVHRQAPLFTALRSFAAFGSRAITAEHAIGLLDHAWSSPERTRHVVDICLNGIQFATPFDGHGELLRDRAAEAVRDHPHDHMFHFRLASGQHMVRANDAALDSIDTALRHLPASGSRGSHKLLQEQFIAKRDAILEGRLRAELDTEHARVLAGQERRHNQRWEQLSSELDRRSEELEKAQRESQETARANHVRSVELVAVFTSAIAFAVGSLQVSLTGSFTLKDRLALIGAWGAFHVLFTLLVVGGTWYITRPRR
;
A
#
# COMPACT_ATOMS: atom_id res chain seq x y z
N MET A 1 14.26 4.51 47.06
CA MET A 1 13.00 5.27 47.13
C MET A 1 11.81 4.36 46.85
N ASP A 2 11.80 3.65 45.72
CA ASP A 2 10.73 2.74 45.29
C ASP A 2 10.22 1.79 46.39
N ARG A 3 11.11 1.05 47.06
CA ARG A 3 10.74 0.11 48.14
C ARG A 3 9.96 0.80 49.27
N VAL A 4 10.42 1.99 49.69
CA VAL A 4 9.80 2.74 50.79
C VAL A 4 8.41 3.22 50.38
N CYS A 5 8.25 3.72 49.16
CA CYS A 5 6.93 4.12 48.70
C CYS A 5 5.97 2.95 48.52
N GLU A 6 6.46 1.77 48.16
CA GLU A 6 5.64 0.56 48.09
C GLU A 6 5.18 0.09 49.48
N GLU A 7 6.07 0.14 50.48
CA GLU A 7 5.73 -0.15 51.88
C GLU A 7 4.69 0.85 52.44
N VAL A 8 4.90 2.15 52.22
CA VAL A 8 3.96 3.20 52.68
C VAL A 8 2.60 3.08 51.99
N ALA A 9 2.58 2.88 50.67
CA ALA A 9 1.34 2.71 49.92
C ALA A 9 0.55 1.47 50.39
N THR A 10 1.25 0.37 50.66
CA THR A 10 0.65 -0.86 51.18
C THR A 10 0.03 -0.63 52.57
N ALA A 11 0.77 0.02 53.48
CA ALA A 11 0.27 0.33 54.81
C ALA A 11 -0.97 1.24 54.77
N LEU A 12 -0.99 2.26 53.91
CA LEU A 12 -2.15 3.14 53.72
C LEU A 12 -3.35 2.38 53.14
N PHE A 13 -3.12 1.51 52.15
CA PHE A 13 -4.15 0.68 51.53
C PHE A 13 -4.78 -0.29 52.54
N GLU A 14 -3.96 -1.02 53.31
CA GLU A 14 -4.42 -1.95 54.36
C GLU A 14 -5.19 -1.23 55.47
N ALA A 15 -4.78 -0.01 55.83
CA ALA A 15 -5.48 0.84 56.79
C ALA A 15 -6.75 1.50 56.22
N GLY A 16 -7.06 1.33 54.93
CA GLY A 16 -8.18 1.98 54.26
C GLY A 16 -8.11 3.52 54.26
N THR A 17 -6.90 4.09 54.39
CA THR A 17 -6.69 5.53 54.56
C THR A 17 -6.06 6.12 53.30
N GLU A 18 -6.66 7.19 52.77
CA GLU A 18 -6.11 7.92 51.62
C GLU A 18 -4.83 8.68 52.02
N PRO A 19 -3.86 8.85 51.09
CA PRO A 19 -2.68 9.65 51.36
C PRO A 19 -3.07 11.09 51.70
N SER A 20 -2.57 11.64 52.80
CA SER A 20 -2.97 12.97 53.29
C SER A 20 -2.03 14.11 52.90
N PHE A 21 -1.00 13.82 52.11
CA PHE A 21 0.03 14.79 51.74
C PHE A 21 -0.28 15.46 50.40
N ASP A 22 0.16 16.70 50.27
CA ASP A 22 0.06 17.44 49.01
C ASP A 22 1.26 17.19 48.11
N VAL A 23 0.99 17.13 46.81
CA VAL A 23 1.93 16.87 45.72
C VAL A 23 2.11 18.14 44.90
N THR A 24 3.35 18.62 44.81
CA THR A 24 3.70 19.90 44.19
C THR A 24 4.58 19.72 42.95
N SER A 25 4.62 18.53 42.37
CA SER A 25 5.37 18.25 41.15
C SER A 25 4.67 17.19 40.30
N ALA A 26 5.09 17.05 39.04
CA ALA A 26 4.76 15.93 38.17
C ALA A 26 5.97 15.00 37.94
N ASP A 27 6.98 15.02 38.82
CA ASP A 27 8.18 14.19 38.67
C ASP A 27 7.95 12.76 39.20
N PHE A 28 7.52 11.88 38.30
CA PHE A 28 7.30 10.46 38.59
C PHE A 28 8.57 9.65 38.88
N GLY A 29 9.76 10.24 38.72
CA GLY A 29 11.05 9.60 39.03
C GLY A 29 11.68 10.09 40.32
N GLY A 30 11.38 11.33 40.75
CA GLY A 30 12.03 11.98 41.88
C GLY A 30 11.10 12.40 43.03
N ASP A 31 9.80 12.59 42.79
CA ASP A 31 8.87 13.02 43.85
C ASP A 31 8.31 11.83 44.62
N ALA A 32 8.86 11.61 45.81
CA ALA A 32 8.42 10.54 46.70
C ALA A 32 6.93 10.61 47.03
N ARG A 33 6.33 11.80 47.19
CA ARG A 33 4.90 11.92 47.51
C ARG A 33 4.05 11.46 46.33
N LEU A 34 4.35 11.96 45.13
CA LEU A 34 3.66 11.54 43.91
C LEU A 34 3.78 10.02 43.70
N ILE A 35 4.98 9.45 43.85
CA ILE A 35 5.23 8.02 43.68
C ILE A 35 4.46 7.20 44.72
N CYS A 36 4.47 7.61 45.98
CA CYS A 36 3.73 6.93 47.04
C CYS A 36 2.21 6.98 46.80
N ALA A 37 1.67 8.12 46.36
CA ALA A 37 0.25 8.25 46.01
C ALA A 37 -0.12 7.41 44.77
N ASP A 38 0.74 7.38 43.75
CA ASP A 38 0.58 6.55 42.56
C ASP A 38 0.48 5.06 42.92
N ARG A 39 1.37 4.59 43.80
CA ARG A 39 1.35 3.20 44.28
C ARG A 39 0.10 2.88 45.09
N TYR A 40 -0.35 3.80 45.94
CA TYR A 40 -1.60 3.63 46.70
C TYR A 40 -2.81 3.50 45.76
N TRP A 41 -2.97 4.45 44.82
CA TRP A 41 -4.09 4.43 43.89
C TRP A 41 -4.04 3.21 42.97
N ARG A 42 -2.84 2.80 42.53
CA ARG A 42 -2.65 1.54 41.80
C ARG A 42 -3.20 0.34 42.58
N LEU A 43 -2.89 0.21 43.87
CA LEU A 43 -3.43 -0.88 44.71
C LEU A 43 -4.96 -0.81 44.79
N ARG A 44 -5.53 0.40 44.96
CA ARG A 44 -6.99 0.61 44.97
C ARG A 44 -7.65 0.19 43.66
N PHE A 45 -7.05 0.52 42.52
CA PHE A 45 -7.55 0.09 41.21
C PHE A 45 -7.43 -1.42 41.02
N LEU A 46 -6.35 -2.06 41.47
CA LEU A 46 -6.21 -3.52 41.39
C LEU A 46 -7.23 -4.25 42.27
N ASP A 47 -7.59 -3.71 43.43
CA ASP A 47 -8.66 -4.25 44.29
C ASP A 47 -10.06 -4.05 43.71
N ARG A 48 -10.35 -2.82 43.23
CA ARG A 48 -11.68 -2.42 42.73
C ARG A 48 -11.52 -1.62 41.43
N PRO A 49 -11.40 -2.30 40.28
CA PRO A 49 -11.06 -1.64 39.03
C PRO A 49 -12.27 -0.97 38.34
N ASN A 50 -13.10 -0.25 39.08
CA ASN A 50 -14.34 0.33 38.57
C ASN A 50 -14.32 1.87 38.48
N ILE A 51 -15.31 2.44 37.80
CA ILE A 51 -15.50 3.90 37.65
C ILE A 51 -15.60 4.65 38.99
N ARG A 52 -16.16 4.06 40.05
CA ARG A 52 -16.24 4.73 41.36
C ARG A 52 -14.86 4.94 41.97
N THR A 53 -13.96 3.98 41.80
CA THR A 53 -12.55 4.12 42.20
C THR A 53 -11.88 5.25 41.40
N ALA A 54 -12.17 5.35 40.10
CA ALA A 54 -11.67 6.44 39.27
C ALA A 54 -12.18 7.82 39.71
N ALA A 55 -13.46 7.92 40.07
CA ALA A 55 -14.03 9.14 40.61
C ALA A 55 -13.40 9.55 41.95
N ALA A 56 -13.23 8.59 42.87
CA ALA A 56 -12.54 8.83 44.15
C ALA A 56 -11.08 9.28 43.95
N CYS A 57 -10.37 8.65 43.00
CA CYS A 57 -9.00 9.03 42.62
C CYS A 57 -8.95 10.46 42.08
N SER A 58 -9.90 10.84 41.22
CA SER A 58 -9.99 12.21 40.68
C SER A 58 -10.26 13.22 41.78
N ALA A 59 -11.22 12.95 42.66
CA ALA A 59 -11.54 13.83 43.78
C ALA A 59 -10.32 14.05 44.69
N TRP A 60 -9.54 13.00 44.95
CA TRP A 60 -8.28 13.11 45.68
C TRP A 60 -7.24 13.95 44.91
N LEU A 61 -7.05 13.68 43.62
CA LEU A 61 -6.12 14.40 42.75
C LEU A 61 -6.41 15.90 42.75
N ILE A 62 -7.69 16.29 42.62
CA ILE A 62 -8.13 17.69 42.61
C ILE A 62 -7.82 18.38 43.94
N ARG A 63 -7.88 17.66 45.07
CA ARG A 63 -7.57 18.22 46.40
C ARG A 63 -6.08 18.35 46.66
N HIS A 64 -5.29 17.35 46.27
CA HIS A 64 -3.92 17.20 46.76
C HIS A 64 -2.84 17.52 45.72
N ILE A 65 -3.17 17.61 44.43
CA ILE A 65 -2.18 17.94 43.39
C ILE A 65 -2.27 19.43 43.03
N ALA A 66 -1.11 20.09 43.04
CA ALA A 66 -0.96 21.48 42.61
C ALA A 66 -1.51 21.68 41.19
N ARG A 67 -2.22 22.80 40.97
CA ARG A 67 -3.02 23.03 39.77
C ARG A 67 -2.18 22.96 38.49
N GLU A 68 -0.95 23.47 38.50
CA GLU A 68 -0.05 23.42 37.34
C GLU A 68 0.35 21.99 36.90
N HIS A 69 0.23 20.98 37.78
CA HIS A 69 0.66 19.61 37.50
C HIS A 69 -0.52 18.64 37.27
N ARG A 70 -1.76 19.10 37.45
CA ARG A 70 -2.95 18.23 37.41
C ARG A 70 -3.11 17.52 36.09
N THR A 71 -2.97 18.23 34.96
CA THR A 71 -3.15 17.65 33.63
C THR A 71 -2.19 16.47 33.43
N GLU A 72 -0.90 16.67 33.65
CA GLU A 72 0.11 15.62 33.46
C GLU A 72 -0.16 14.38 34.33
N VAL A 73 -0.48 14.60 35.62
CA VAL A 73 -0.77 13.48 36.53
C VAL A 73 -2.08 12.79 36.16
N GLN A 74 -3.13 13.55 35.85
CA GLN A 74 -4.43 13.03 35.46
C GLN A 74 -4.35 12.15 34.22
N GLU A 75 -3.70 12.62 33.16
CA GLU A 75 -3.58 11.86 31.92
C GLU A 75 -2.78 10.57 32.14
N LYS A 76 -1.66 10.66 32.87
CA LYS A 76 -0.83 9.49 33.18
C LYS A 76 -1.55 8.47 34.04
N TRP A 77 -2.26 8.91 35.08
CA TRP A 77 -2.97 8.04 36.00
C TRP A 77 -4.21 7.41 35.34
N SER A 78 -5.08 8.22 34.74
CA SER A 78 -6.30 7.69 34.11
C SER A 78 -5.99 6.65 33.04
N LEU A 79 -5.05 6.92 32.12
CA LEU A 79 -4.67 5.99 31.06
C LEU A 79 -3.80 4.82 31.57
N GLY A 80 -2.90 5.09 32.52
CA GLY A 80 -2.00 4.08 33.08
C GLY A 80 -2.76 3.04 33.91
N TYR A 81 -3.68 3.49 34.77
CA TYR A 81 -4.54 2.59 35.54
C TYR A 81 -5.49 1.82 34.63
N ALA A 82 -6.07 2.48 33.62
CA ALA A 82 -6.91 1.82 32.64
C ALA A 82 -6.21 0.65 31.93
N PHE A 83 -4.94 0.82 31.57
CA PHE A 83 -4.15 -0.23 30.91
C PHE A 83 -3.95 -1.47 31.80
N ILE A 84 -3.62 -1.27 33.09
CA ILE A 84 -3.36 -2.40 34.01
C ILE A 84 -4.65 -3.12 34.43
N THR A 85 -5.81 -2.47 34.33
CA THR A 85 -7.13 -3.02 34.66
C THR A 85 -8.01 -3.23 33.42
N ARG A 86 -7.41 -3.36 32.24
CA ARG A 86 -8.15 -3.40 30.96
C ARG A 86 -9.11 -4.59 30.83
N ASP A 87 -8.93 -5.63 31.64
CA ASP A 87 -9.77 -6.83 31.71
C ASP A 87 -11.13 -6.60 32.42
N SER A 88 -11.34 -5.43 33.01
CA SER A 88 -12.52 -5.09 33.80
C SER A 88 -13.39 -3.99 33.16
N VAL A 89 -13.65 -4.09 31.85
CA VAL A 89 -14.48 -3.10 31.14
C VAL A 89 -15.90 -3.09 31.71
N GLU A 90 -16.36 -1.92 32.13
CA GLU A 90 -17.71 -1.72 32.67
C GLU A 90 -18.79 -1.85 31.59
N SER A 91 -19.92 -2.47 31.96
CA SER A 91 -21.11 -2.53 31.12
C SER A 91 -21.83 -1.19 31.04
N ALA A 92 -22.68 -1.02 30.01
CA ALA A 92 -23.49 0.19 29.84
C ALA A 92 -24.34 0.53 31.09
N LEU A 93 -24.91 -0.49 31.76
CA LEU A 93 -25.71 -0.30 32.97
C LEU A 93 -24.86 0.21 34.14
N GLU A 94 -23.65 -0.31 34.31
CA GLU A 94 -22.71 0.15 35.35
C GLU A 94 -22.25 1.58 35.07
N LEU A 95 -21.96 1.91 33.81
CA LEU A 95 -21.61 3.26 33.38
C LEU A 95 -22.73 4.26 33.65
N SER A 96 -23.98 3.92 33.33
CA SER A 96 -25.14 4.80 33.60
C SER A 96 -25.32 5.07 35.10
N ARG A 97 -25.25 4.03 35.94
CA ARG A 97 -25.37 4.19 37.41
C ARG A 97 -24.23 5.03 37.98
N ALA A 98 -23.01 4.77 37.53
CA ALA A 98 -21.86 5.54 38.00
C ALA A 98 -21.91 7.00 37.52
N ALA A 99 -22.42 7.26 36.31
CA ALA A 99 -22.59 8.62 35.80
C ALA A 99 -23.57 9.43 36.66
N GLU A 100 -24.70 8.85 37.08
CA GLU A 100 -25.66 9.53 37.97
C GLU A 100 -25.00 9.94 39.30
N GLU A 101 -24.22 9.05 39.91
CA GLU A 101 -23.51 9.31 41.17
C GLU A 101 -22.43 10.40 41.01
N ILE A 102 -21.65 10.33 39.93
CA ILE A 102 -20.57 11.29 39.65
C ILE A 102 -21.15 12.68 39.37
N VAL A 103 -22.13 12.78 38.46
CA VAL A 103 -22.73 14.06 38.06
C VAL A 103 -23.34 14.80 39.26
N GLY A 104 -23.90 14.08 40.22
CA GLY A 104 -24.46 14.68 41.44
C GLY A 104 -23.42 15.32 42.37
N THR A 105 -22.14 14.99 42.22
CA THR A 105 -21.05 15.42 43.13
C THR A 105 -19.88 16.11 42.43
N ASP A 106 -19.94 16.25 41.10
CA ASP A 106 -18.84 16.79 40.29
C ASP A 106 -18.73 18.33 40.35
N THR A 107 -17.59 18.84 39.88
CA THR A 107 -17.42 20.27 39.63
C THR A 107 -18.28 20.71 38.44
N SER A 108 -18.58 22.01 38.36
CA SER A 108 -19.28 22.56 37.18
C SER A 108 -18.48 22.39 35.87
N ALA A 109 -17.18 22.15 35.97
CA ALA A 109 -16.31 21.87 34.84
C ALA A 109 -16.34 20.39 34.41
N GLY A 110 -16.83 19.48 35.25
CA GLY A 110 -16.90 18.04 34.96
C GLY A 110 -15.56 17.33 35.12
N ASP A 111 -14.71 17.74 36.07
CA ASP A 111 -13.34 17.22 36.21
C ASP A 111 -13.32 15.73 36.63
N THR A 112 -14.24 15.32 37.49
CA THR A 112 -14.37 13.93 37.95
C THR A 112 -14.89 13.05 36.83
N ALA A 113 -15.94 13.49 36.14
CA ALA A 113 -16.49 12.82 34.96
C ALA A 113 -15.45 12.71 33.85
N HIS A 114 -14.63 13.74 33.65
CA HIS A 114 -13.54 13.71 32.66
C HIS A 114 -12.49 12.64 33.01
N PHE A 115 -11.97 12.61 34.24
CA PHE A 115 -11.01 11.58 34.66
C PHE A 115 -11.60 10.16 34.51
N ALA A 116 -12.83 9.95 34.98
CA ALA A 116 -13.52 8.67 34.86
C ALA A 116 -13.75 8.25 33.40
N THR A 117 -14.07 9.22 32.52
CA THR A 117 -14.20 8.99 31.08
C THR A 117 -12.87 8.57 30.46
N LEU A 118 -11.76 9.27 30.77
CA LEU A 118 -10.43 8.91 30.27
C LEU A 118 -10.01 7.51 30.74
N TYR A 119 -10.33 7.16 31.99
CA TYR A 119 -10.05 5.83 32.53
C TYR A 119 -10.81 4.74 31.75
N HIS A 120 -12.12 4.87 31.58
CA HIS A 120 -12.88 3.85 30.82
C HIS A 120 -12.49 3.81 29.34
N ALA A 121 -12.33 4.96 28.70
CA ALA A 121 -11.85 5.07 27.33
C ALA A 121 -10.46 4.43 27.17
N GLY A 122 -9.58 4.58 28.16
CA GLY A 122 -8.28 3.94 28.22
C GLY A 122 -8.36 2.42 28.21
N LYS A 123 -9.36 1.82 28.89
CA LYS A 123 -9.57 0.36 28.90
C LYS A 123 -9.99 -0.13 27.51
N LEU A 124 -10.98 0.54 26.92
CA LEU A 124 -11.47 0.23 25.58
C LEU A 124 -10.35 0.36 24.53
N ARG A 125 -9.56 1.43 24.61
CA ARG A 125 -8.35 1.63 23.81
C ARG A 125 -7.35 0.48 23.98
N ALA A 126 -7.05 0.09 25.22
CA ALA A 126 -6.07 -0.95 25.52
C ALA A 126 -6.48 -2.36 25.02
N ASN A 127 -7.78 -2.57 24.78
CA ASN A 127 -8.35 -3.79 24.20
C ASN A 127 -8.66 -3.66 22.70
N LEU A 128 -8.37 -2.51 22.07
CA LEU A 128 -8.71 -2.22 20.67
C LEU A 128 -10.22 -2.32 20.37
N CYS A 129 -11.07 -2.00 21.35
CA CYS A 129 -12.53 -1.94 21.20
C CYS A 129 -12.93 -0.61 20.52
N PHE A 130 -12.63 -0.46 19.23
CA PHE A 130 -12.77 0.81 18.51
C PHE A 130 -14.21 1.31 18.39
N ASP A 131 -15.13 0.43 18.03
CA ASP A 131 -16.54 0.79 17.84
C ASP A 131 -17.22 1.12 19.18
N GLU A 132 -16.94 0.32 20.23
CA GLU A 132 -17.42 0.59 21.58
C GLU A 132 -16.82 1.88 22.16
N LEU A 133 -15.53 2.15 21.91
CA LEU A 133 -14.89 3.40 22.31
C LEU A 133 -15.54 4.59 21.60
N HIS A 134 -15.79 4.48 20.31
CA HIS A 134 -16.47 5.53 19.55
C HIS A 134 -17.87 5.80 20.12
N GLN A 135 -18.68 4.75 20.30
CA GLN A 135 -20.02 4.86 20.87
C GLN A 135 -20.01 5.46 22.29
N PHE A 136 -19.06 5.03 23.12
CA PHE A 136 -18.89 5.53 24.49
C PHE A 136 -18.58 7.02 24.53
N LEU A 137 -17.59 7.48 23.75
CA LEU A 137 -17.17 8.88 23.72
C LEU A 137 -18.23 9.81 23.10
N ASP A 138 -19.04 9.28 22.18
CA ASP A 138 -20.06 10.06 21.49
C ASP A 138 -21.33 10.24 22.34
N SER A 139 -21.81 9.14 22.95
CA SER A 139 -23.19 9.05 23.43
C SER A 139 -23.36 8.69 24.91
N SER A 140 -22.32 8.23 25.61
CA SER A 140 -22.49 7.82 27.01
C SER A 140 -22.72 9.02 27.93
N LEU A 141 -23.58 8.86 28.94
CA LEU A 141 -23.85 9.90 29.92
C LEU A 141 -22.58 10.37 30.64
N LEU A 142 -21.66 9.44 30.93
CA LEU A 142 -20.38 9.75 31.56
C LEU A 142 -19.50 10.65 30.67
N ALA A 143 -19.39 10.31 29.38
CA ALA A 143 -18.63 11.12 28.42
C ALA A 143 -19.27 12.48 28.18
N LEU A 144 -20.61 12.56 28.16
CA LEU A 144 -21.34 13.82 28.08
C LEU A 144 -21.11 14.69 29.33
N ALA A 145 -21.06 14.08 30.51
CA ALA A 145 -20.80 14.76 31.78
C ALA A 145 -19.40 15.37 31.90
N ALA A 146 -18.43 14.93 31.08
CA ALA A 146 -17.11 15.57 31.01
C ALA A 146 -17.17 17.03 30.47
N GLY A 147 -18.31 17.49 29.97
CA GLY A 147 -18.57 18.91 29.72
C GLY A 147 -17.57 19.56 28.75
N VAL A 148 -16.93 20.64 29.18
CA VAL A 148 -15.96 21.40 28.38
C VAL A 148 -14.74 20.58 27.99
N HIS A 149 -14.38 19.57 28.79
CA HIS A 149 -13.23 18.69 28.54
C HIS A 149 -13.42 17.78 27.31
N ARG A 150 -14.64 17.68 26.76
CA ARG A 150 -14.87 16.96 25.49
C ARG A 150 -14.16 17.63 24.30
N GLN A 151 -13.81 18.91 24.43
CA GLN A 151 -13.02 19.65 23.43
C GLN A 151 -11.52 19.59 23.72
N ALA A 152 -11.10 18.98 24.83
CA ALA A 152 -9.69 18.86 25.16
C ALA A 152 -8.96 18.00 24.12
N PRO A 153 -7.68 18.31 23.81
CA PRO A 153 -6.94 17.59 22.76
C PRO A 153 -6.85 16.08 23.00
N LEU A 154 -6.75 15.65 24.26
CA LEU A 154 -6.70 14.24 24.63
C LEU A 154 -8.01 13.51 24.31
N PHE A 155 -9.15 14.16 24.56
CA PHE A 155 -10.47 13.60 24.24
C PHE A 155 -10.62 13.44 22.73
N THR A 156 -10.23 14.48 21.96
CA THR A 156 -10.21 14.43 20.50
C THR A 156 -9.26 13.36 19.97
N ALA A 157 -8.08 13.17 20.58
CA ALA A 157 -7.14 12.11 20.20
C ALA A 157 -7.75 10.72 20.41
N LEU A 158 -8.47 10.49 21.51
CA LEU A 158 -9.19 9.22 21.74
C LEU A 158 -10.31 9.00 20.71
N ARG A 159 -11.03 10.06 20.32
CA ARG A 159 -12.01 9.99 19.21
C ARG A 159 -11.34 9.64 17.88
N SER A 160 -10.18 10.25 17.59
CA SER A 160 -9.38 9.92 16.40
C SER A 160 -8.90 8.47 16.42
N PHE A 161 -8.39 7.98 17.57
CA PHE A 161 -7.99 6.58 17.74
C PHE A 161 -9.15 5.62 17.46
N ALA A 162 -10.34 5.90 18.01
CA ALA A 162 -11.54 5.10 17.78
C ALA A 162 -11.94 5.11 16.30
N ALA A 163 -11.91 6.29 15.67
CA ALA A 163 -12.25 6.48 14.27
C ALA A 163 -11.31 5.73 13.31
N PHE A 164 -10.00 5.70 13.58
CA PHE A 164 -9.03 4.99 12.75
C PHE A 164 -9.26 3.48 12.69
N GLY A 165 -9.60 2.87 13.83
CA GLY A 165 -9.81 1.42 13.91
C GLY A 165 -11.23 0.96 13.60
N SER A 166 -12.21 1.87 13.58
CA SER A 166 -13.58 1.56 13.18
C SER A 166 -13.67 1.32 11.67
N ARG A 167 -14.44 0.29 11.26
CA ARG A 167 -14.72 0.02 9.85
C ARG A 167 -15.85 0.88 9.29
N ALA A 168 -16.63 1.53 10.16
CA ALA A 168 -17.78 2.33 9.79
C ALA A 168 -17.42 3.80 9.52
N ILE A 169 -16.24 4.23 9.94
CA ILE A 169 -15.79 5.62 9.89
C ILE A 169 -14.70 5.75 8.82
N THR A 170 -14.74 6.83 8.04
CA THR A 170 -13.77 7.02 6.96
C THR A 170 -12.42 7.49 7.51
N ALA A 171 -11.34 7.17 6.78
CA ALA A 171 -9.99 7.60 7.13
C ALA A 171 -9.89 9.14 7.14
N GLU A 172 -10.56 9.84 6.24
CA GLU A 172 -10.56 11.32 6.18
C GLU A 172 -11.13 11.94 7.46
N HIS A 173 -12.20 11.35 8.01
CA HIS A 173 -12.76 11.81 9.28
C HIS A 173 -11.80 11.56 10.44
N ALA A 174 -11.19 10.38 10.49
CA ALA A 174 -10.20 10.03 11.52
C ALA A 174 -8.97 10.96 11.48
N ILE A 175 -8.50 11.29 10.26
CA ILE A 175 -7.41 12.24 10.02
C ILE A 175 -7.82 13.65 10.43
N GLY A 176 -9.04 14.11 10.13
CA GLY A 176 -9.51 15.42 10.57
C GLY A 176 -9.53 15.58 12.10
N LEU A 177 -9.94 14.52 12.83
CA LEU A 177 -9.85 14.49 14.29
C LEU A 177 -8.39 14.47 14.77
N LEU A 178 -7.53 13.70 14.10
CA LEU A 178 -6.11 13.66 14.41
C LEU A 178 -5.48 15.03 14.28
N ASP A 179 -5.67 15.70 13.15
CA ASP A 179 -5.07 17.01 12.88
C ASP A 179 -5.57 18.06 13.86
N HIS A 180 -6.84 17.99 14.29
CA HIS A 180 -7.37 18.86 15.33
C HIS A 180 -6.67 18.65 16.68
N ALA A 181 -6.50 17.39 17.13
CA ALA A 181 -5.78 17.09 18.36
C ALA A 181 -4.27 17.42 18.25
N TRP A 182 -3.68 17.12 17.10
CA TRP A 182 -2.25 17.27 16.82
C TRP A 182 -1.81 18.72 16.70
N SER A 183 -2.66 19.61 16.20
CA SER A 183 -2.33 21.04 16.02
C SER A 183 -2.65 21.89 17.25
N SER A 184 -3.22 21.32 18.31
CA SER A 184 -3.57 22.08 19.51
C SER A 184 -2.31 22.58 20.24
N PRO A 185 -2.29 23.85 20.71
CA PRO A 185 -1.21 24.37 21.55
C PRO A 185 -1.15 23.69 22.93
N GLU A 186 -2.23 23.05 23.37
CA GLU A 186 -2.33 22.30 24.64
C GLU A 186 -1.97 20.81 24.45
N ARG A 187 -1.41 20.42 23.30
CA ARG A 187 -1.02 19.03 23.00
C ARG A 187 0.02 18.51 24.00
N THR A 188 -0.35 17.47 24.72
CA THR A 188 0.56 16.76 25.63
C THR A 188 1.25 15.57 24.96
N ARG A 189 2.24 14.99 25.63
CA ARG A 189 2.89 13.73 25.21
C ARG A 189 1.88 12.59 25.04
N HIS A 190 0.82 12.53 25.84
CA HIS A 190 -0.21 11.48 25.74
C HIS A 190 -1.10 11.66 24.51
N VAL A 191 -1.41 12.90 24.13
CA VAL A 191 -2.10 13.22 22.87
C VAL A 191 -1.30 12.67 21.68
N VAL A 192 0.01 12.96 21.64
CA VAL A 192 0.92 12.47 20.59
C VAL A 192 0.94 10.94 20.54
N ASP A 193 1.11 10.26 21.69
CA ASP A 193 1.10 8.80 21.74
C ASP A 193 -0.20 8.20 21.22
N ILE A 194 -1.36 8.72 21.65
CA ILE A 194 -2.67 8.21 21.22
C ILE A 194 -2.88 8.43 19.73
N CYS A 195 -2.55 9.61 19.19
CA CYS A 195 -2.67 9.89 17.76
C CYS A 195 -1.81 8.92 16.93
N LEU A 196 -0.52 8.76 17.27
CA LEU A 196 0.37 7.82 16.58
C LEU A 196 -0.09 6.37 16.73
N ASN A 197 -0.62 6.02 17.90
CA ASN A 197 -1.16 4.70 18.15
C ASN A 197 -2.43 4.43 17.33
N GLY A 198 -3.27 5.45 17.14
CA GLY A 198 -4.46 5.41 16.29
C GLY A 198 -4.09 5.17 14.84
N ILE A 199 -3.14 5.94 14.30
CA ILE A 199 -2.64 5.72 12.94
C ILE A 199 -2.11 4.29 12.82
N GLN A 200 -1.26 3.81 13.74
CA GLN A 200 -0.67 2.48 13.63
C GLN A 200 -1.70 1.34 13.54
N PHE A 201 -2.81 1.44 14.25
CA PHE A 201 -3.87 0.42 14.24
C PHE A 201 -5.04 0.74 13.32
N ALA A 202 -4.89 1.74 12.46
CA ALA A 202 -5.93 2.10 11.52
C ALA A 202 -6.27 0.95 10.57
N THR A 203 -7.54 0.90 10.15
CA THR A 203 -7.92 0.14 8.95
C THR A 203 -7.08 0.64 7.77
N PRO A 204 -6.52 -0.23 6.90
CA PRO A 204 -5.65 0.23 5.81
C PRO A 204 -6.31 1.26 4.89
N PHE A 205 -5.58 2.33 4.56
CA PHE A 205 -5.99 3.37 3.62
C PHE A 205 -4.78 3.90 2.84
N ASP A 206 -5.03 4.61 1.75
CA ASP A 206 -3.97 5.18 0.90
C ASP A 206 -3.17 6.25 1.67
N GLY A 207 -1.84 6.09 1.73
CA GLY A 207 -0.97 7.01 2.48
C GLY A 207 -0.82 6.68 3.98
N HIS A 208 -1.35 5.54 4.44
CA HIS A 208 -1.30 5.12 5.84
C HIS A 208 0.11 5.06 6.42
N GLY A 209 1.06 4.46 5.69
CA GLY A 209 2.46 4.35 6.13
C GLY A 209 3.17 5.70 6.17
N GLU A 210 2.93 6.54 5.17
CA GLU A 210 3.47 7.89 5.04
C GLU A 210 3.00 8.78 6.20
N LEU A 211 1.70 8.75 6.51
CA LEU A 211 1.15 9.52 7.62
C LEU A 211 1.78 9.11 8.96
N LEU A 212 1.92 7.80 9.23
CA LEU A 212 2.55 7.34 10.45
C LEU A 212 4.02 7.77 10.52
N ARG A 213 4.77 7.58 9.43
CA ARG A 213 6.18 7.96 9.33
C ARG A 213 6.36 9.45 9.63
N ASP A 214 5.59 10.31 8.97
CA ASP A 214 5.79 11.75 9.01
C ASP A 214 5.42 12.32 10.40
N ARG A 215 4.30 11.87 10.97
CA ARG A 215 3.87 12.27 12.33
C ARG A 215 4.81 11.73 13.40
N ALA A 216 5.27 10.48 13.26
CA ALA A 216 6.22 9.91 14.23
C ALA A 216 7.60 10.59 14.13
N ALA A 217 8.04 10.98 12.93
CA ALA A 217 9.28 11.74 12.75
C ALA A 217 9.21 13.13 13.41
N GLU A 218 8.05 13.79 13.35
CA GLU A 218 7.79 15.03 14.11
C GLU A 218 7.87 14.78 15.62
N ALA A 219 7.18 13.76 16.13
CA ALA A 219 7.22 13.42 17.55
C ALA A 219 8.62 13.09 18.06
N VAL A 220 9.45 12.40 17.27
CA VAL A 220 10.86 12.10 17.62
C VAL A 220 11.71 13.37 17.66
N ARG A 221 11.46 14.36 16.79
CA ARG A 221 12.18 15.65 16.87
C ARG A 221 11.86 16.39 18.16
N ASP A 222 10.59 16.39 18.55
CA ASP A 222 10.14 17.09 19.76
C ASP A 222 10.52 16.32 21.05
N HIS A 223 10.61 14.99 20.98
CA HIS A 223 10.92 14.11 22.11
C HIS A 223 11.97 13.04 21.73
N PRO A 224 13.25 13.42 21.57
CA PRO A 224 14.29 12.55 20.99
C PRO A 224 14.64 11.32 21.83
N HIS A 225 14.25 11.27 23.10
CA HIS A 225 14.53 10.16 24.01
C HIS A 225 13.30 9.28 24.29
N ASP A 226 12.14 9.56 23.69
CA ASP A 226 10.95 8.75 23.89
C ASP A 226 11.01 7.47 23.03
N HIS A 227 11.26 6.34 23.68
CA HIS A 227 11.38 5.04 23.03
C HIS A 227 10.10 4.63 22.27
N MET A 228 8.91 5.06 22.71
CA MET A 228 7.67 4.73 22.02
C MET A 228 7.58 5.46 20.68
N PHE A 229 8.04 6.71 20.60
CA PHE A 229 7.98 7.47 19.34
C PHE A 229 8.96 6.95 18.30
N HIS A 230 10.17 6.54 18.72
CA HIS A 230 11.10 5.82 17.84
C HIS A 230 10.51 4.49 17.35
N PHE A 231 9.80 3.75 18.21
CA PHE A 231 9.09 2.53 17.79
C PHE A 231 7.97 2.81 16.77
N ARG A 232 7.20 3.89 16.93
CA ARG A 232 6.17 4.31 15.96
C ARG A 232 6.81 4.75 14.63
N LEU A 233 7.93 5.46 14.68
CA LEU A 233 8.68 5.88 13.50
C LEU A 233 9.20 4.67 12.71
N ALA A 234 9.84 3.72 13.40
CA ALA A 234 10.27 2.46 12.79
C ALA A 234 9.10 1.71 12.13
N SER A 235 7.93 1.73 12.78
CA SER A 235 6.72 1.13 12.24
C SER A 235 6.25 1.81 10.94
N GLY A 236 6.20 3.14 10.90
CA GLY A 236 5.84 3.89 9.69
C GLY A 236 6.85 3.72 8.55
N GLN A 237 8.15 3.79 8.85
CA GLN A 237 9.23 3.56 7.87
C GLN A 237 9.15 2.15 7.27
N HIS A 238 8.87 1.14 8.09
CA HIS A 238 8.69 -0.23 7.61
C HIS A 238 7.47 -0.35 6.68
N MET A 239 6.35 0.31 7.01
CA MET A 239 5.15 0.28 6.17
C MET A 239 5.40 0.87 4.77
N VAL A 240 6.25 1.89 4.66
CA VAL A 240 6.68 2.46 3.37
C VAL A 240 7.91 1.77 2.78
N ARG A 241 8.26 0.57 3.28
CA ARG A 241 9.40 -0.26 2.84
C ARG A 241 10.79 0.39 2.96
N ALA A 242 10.93 1.42 3.78
CA ALA A 242 12.21 2.02 4.13
C ALA A 242 12.90 1.21 5.26
N ASN A 243 13.18 -0.07 4.99
CA ASN A 243 13.56 -1.03 6.03
C ASN A 243 14.87 -0.69 6.74
N ASP A 244 15.88 -0.13 6.06
CA ASP A 244 17.14 0.23 6.71
C ASP A 244 16.95 1.37 7.72
N ALA A 245 16.23 2.43 7.34
CA ALA A 245 15.88 3.51 8.28
C ALA A 245 15.00 3.00 9.45
N ALA A 246 14.13 2.03 9.17
CA ALA A 246 13.31 1.38 10.19
C ALA A 246 14.16 0.60 11.21
N LEU A 247 15.23 -0.08 10.75
CA LEU A 247 16.18 -0.78 11.62
C LEU A 247 16.91 0.20 12.55
N ASP A 248 17.41 1.32 12.02
CA ASP A 248 18.06 2.35 12.84
C ASP A 248 17.12 2.90 13.93
N SER A 249 15.86 3.12 13.57
CA SER A 249 14.86 3.67 14.49
C SER A 249 14.44 2.66 15.56
N ILE A 250 14.25 1.38 15.22
CA ILE A 250 13.90 0.35 16.22
C ILE A 250 15.07 0.04 17.16
N ASP A 251 16.31 0.05 16.66
CA ASP A 251 17.50 -0.12 17.48
C ASP A 251 17.70 1.08 18.43
N THR A 252 17.33 2.28 17.98
CA THR A 252 17.27 3.48 18.85
C THR A 252 16.18 3.36 19.91
N ALA A 253 15.00 2.87 19.55
CA ALA A 253 13.92 2.61 20.49
C ALA A 253 14.35 1.60 21.59
N LEU A 254 15.04 0.52 21.20
CA LEU A 254 15.58 -0.48 22.13
C LEU A 254 16.64 0.11 23.07
N ARG A 255 17.51 1.00 22.58
CA ARG A 255 18.51 1.69 23.43
C ARG A 255 17.89 2.64 24.45
N HIS A 256 16.78 3.28 24.10
CA HIS A 256 16.07 4.19 25.01
C HIS A 256 15.05 3.48 25.91
N LEU A 257 14.80 2.19 25.71
CA LEU A 257 13.91 1.43 26.56
C LEU A 257 14.46 1.43 28.00
N PRO A 258 13.69 1.90 29.01
CA PRO A 258 14.18 1.99 30.37
C PRO A 258 14.60 0.62 30.91
N ALA A 259 15.78 0.53 31.54
CA ALA A 259 16.31 -0.72 32.11
C ALA A 259 15.41 -1.31 33.21
N SER A 260 14.58 -0.47 33.84
CA SER A 260 13.56 -0.85 34.81
C SER A 260 12.25 -0.15 34.49
N GLY A 261 11.22 -0.92 34.16
CA GLY A 261 9.83 -0.47 34.12
C GLY A 261 9.05 -0.98 35.33
N SER A 262 7.91 -0.36 35.64
CA SER A 262 6.92 -0.89 36.59
C SER A 262 6.70 -2.39 36.28
N ARG A 263 7.14 -3.24 37.20
CA ARG A 263 7.34 -4.69 37.03
C ARG A 263 6.11 -5.34 36.36
N GLY A 264 6.28 -5.72 35.09
CA GLY A 264 5.25 -6.30 34.23
C GLY A 264 5.32 -5.79 32.78
N SER A 265 5.48 -4.48 32.58
CA SER A 265 5.42 -3.88 31.23
C SER A 265 6.74 -3.93 30.46
N HIS A 266 7.90 -3.88 31.14
CA HIS A 266 9.20 -3.83 30.46
C HIS A 266 9.45 -5.06 29.57
N LYS A 267 9.27 -6.27 30.11
CA LYS A 267 9.50 -7.51 29.35
C LYS A 267 8.58 -7.59 28.12
N LEU A 268 7.31 -7.26 28.29
CA LEU A 268 6.32 -7.25 27.19
C LEU A 268 6.68 -6.21 26.11
N LEU A 269 7.10 -5.01 26.51
CA LEU A 269 7.53 -3.97 25.57
C LEU A 269 8.82 -4.38 24.84
N GLN A 270 9.77 -4.99 25.55
CA GLN A 270 11.01 -5.48 24.95
C GLN A 270 10.71 -6.58 23.91
N GLU A 271 9.87 -7.56 24.26
CA GLU A 271 9.41 -8.60 23.33
C GLU A 271 8.72 -8.00 22.10
N GLN A 272 7.86 -7.00 22.30
CA GLN A 272 7.20 -6.29 21.20
C GLN A 272 8.21 -5.59 20.28
N PHE A 273 9.24 -4.95 20.83
CA PHE A 273 10.25 -4.22 20.06
C PHE A 273 11.14 -5.19 19.27
N ILE A 274 11.54 -6.31 19.88
CA ILE A 274 12.29 -7.37 19.22
C ILE A 274 11.47 -7.99 18.09
N ALA A 275 10.21 -8.35 18.34
CA ALA A 275 9.34 -8.90 17.31
C ALA A 275 9.16 -7.94 16.12
N LYS A 276 9.07 -6.63 16.39
CA LYS A 276 9.01 -5.63 15.33
C LYS A 276 10.33 -5.56 14.55
N ARG A 277 11.47 -5.60 15.22
CA ARG A 277 12.80 -5.63 14.59
C ARG A 277 12.93 -6.84 13.65
N ASP A 278 12.50 -8.01 14.09
CA ASP A 278 12.53 -9.24 13.27
C ASP A 278 11.65 -9.12 12.02
N ALA A 279 10.44 -8.54 12.15
CA ALA A 279 9.58 -8.26 11.01
C ALA A 279 10.21 -7.28 10.01
N ILE A 280 10.95 -6.27 10.50
CA ILE A 280 11.69 -5.33 9.63
C ILE A 280 12.81 -6.05 8.88
N LEU A 281 13.58 -6.91 9.55
CA LEU A 281 14.62 -7.73 8.91
C LEU A 281 14.06 -8.64 7.83
N GLU A 282 12.92 -9.28 8.10
CA GLU A 282 12.23 -10.11 7.11
C GLU A 282 11.76 -9.28 5.90
N GLY A 283 11.21 -8.08 6.14
CA GLY A 283 10.82 -7.14 5.08
C GLY A 283 12.01 -6.71 4.21
N ARG A 284 13.18 -6.49 4.82
CA ARG A 284 14.42 -6.18 4.09
C ARG A 284 14.87 -7.36 3.21
N LEU A 285 14.90 -8.58 3.76
CA LEU A 285 15.29 -9.77 3.01
C LEU A 285 14.36 -10.00 1.80
N ARG A 286 13.05 -9.80 1.96
CA ARG A 286 12.09 -9.87 0.85
C ARG A 286 12.39 -8.84 -0.23
N ALA A 287 12.67 -7.59 0.13
CA ALA A 287 13.02 -6.55 -0.83
C ALA A 287 14.32 -6.86 -1.61
N GLU A 288 15.32 -7.47 -0.95
CA GLU A 288 16.55 -7.93 -1.61
C GLU A 288 16.27 -9.06 -2.62
N LEU A 289 15.44 -10.05 -2.24
CA LEU A 289 15.01 -11.14 -3.12
C LEU A 289 14.19 -10.64 -4.32
N ASP A 290 13.26 -9.71 -4.10
CA ASP A 290 12.43 -9.12 -5.16
C ASP A 290 13.30 -8.35 -6.17
N THR A 291 14.30 -7.61 -5.68
CA THR A 291 15.25 -6.90 -6.53
C THR A 291 16.05 -7.85 -7.41
N GLU A 292 16.52 -8.96 -6.84
CA GLU A 292 17.25 -9.98 -7.59
C GLU A 292 16.35 -10.67 -8.62
N HIS A 293 15.12 -11.01 -8.23
CA HIS A 293 14.13 -11.60 -9.14
C HIS A 293 13.83 -10.67 -10.32
N ALA A 294 13.63 -9.37 -10.06
CA ALA A 294 13.40 -8.37 -11.09
C ALA A 294 14.59 -8.26 -12.07
N ARG A 295 15.83 -8.35 -11.57
CA ARG A 295 17.04 -8.38 -12.41
C ARG A 295 17.07 -9.62 -13.31
N VAL A 296 16.74 -10.78 -12.75
CA VAL A 296 16.69 -12.04 -13.52
C VAL A 296 15.64 -11.95 -14.63
N LEU A 297 14.43 -11.47 -14.33
CA LEU A 297 13.37 -11.28 -15.32
C LEU A 297 13.78 -10.28 -16.41
N ALA A 298 14.32 -9.13 -16.04
CA ALA A 298 14.83 -8.15 -17.02
C ALA A 298 15.98 -8.71 -17.88
N GLY A 299 16.79 -9.64 -17.34
CA GLY A 299 17.80 -10.36 -18.11
C GLY A 299 17.23 -11.43 -19.04
N GLN A 300 16.13 -12.07 -18.68
CA GLN A 300 15.41 -13.02 -19.53
C GLN A 300 14.69 -12.29 -20.67
N GLU A 301 14.00 -11.20 -20.37
CA GLU A 301 13.29 -10.38 -21.37
C GLU A 301 14.26 -9.81 -22.41
N ARG A 302 15.42 -9.31 -22.00
CA ARG A 302 16.46 -8.86 -22.93
C ARG A 302 16.96 -9.97 -23.86
N ARG A 303 17.18 -11.18 -23.33
CA ARG A 303 17.58 -12.35 -24.15
C ARG A 303 16.48 -12.78 -25.10
N HIS A 304 15.23 -12.76 -24.65
CA HIS A 304 14.08 -13.06 -25.48
C HIS A 304 13.95 -12.06 -26.63
N ASN A 305 14.06 -10.76 -26.35
CA ASN A 305 13.98 -9.71 -27.36
C ASN A 305 15.12 -9.82 -28.39
N GLN A 306 16.36 -10.09 -27.95
CA GLN A 306 17.48 -10.34 -28.87
C GLN A 306 17.24 -11.55 -29.77
N ARG A 307 16.71 -12.65 -29.22
CA ARG A 307 16.39 -13.85 -30.00
C ARG A 307 15.25 -13.60 -30.98
N TRP A 308 14.25 -12.83 -30.58
CA TRP A 308 13.14 -12.42 -31.43
C TRP A 308 13.62 -11.57 -32.61
N GLU A 309 14.49 -10.59 -32.35
CA GLU A 309 15.07 -9.73 -33.38
C GLU A 309 15.94 -10.52 -34.37
N GLN A 310 16.71 -11.50 -33.88
CA GLN A 310 17.44 -12.42 -34.75
C GLN A 310 16.50 -13.26 -35.62
N LEU A 311 15.44 -13.82 -35.03
CA LEU A 311 14.45 -14.61 -35.77
C LEU A 311 13.67 -13.78 -36.79
N SER A 312 13.27 -12.55 -36.45
CA SER A 312 12.59 -11.65 -37.39
C SER A 312 13.52 -11.29 -38.55
N SER A 313 14.78 -10.95 -38.28
CA SER A 313 15.75 -10.64 -39.35
C SER A 313 15.99 -11.82 -40.31
N GLU A 314 16.02 -13.05 -39.78
CA GLU A 314 16.18 -14.25 -40.61
C GLU A 314 14.90 -14.56 -41.40
N LEU A 315 13.72 -14.31 -40.83
CA LEU A 315 12.44 -14.45 -41.55
C LEU A 315 12.31 -13.43 -42.67
N ASP A 316 12.68 -12.18 -42.43
CA ASP A 316 12.68 -11.11 -43.44
C ASP A 316 13.62 -11.48 -44.60
N ARG A 317 14.85 -11.92 -44.28
CA ARG A 317 15.82 -12.39 -45.28
C ARG A 317 15.28 -13.55 -46.11
N ARG A 318 14.63 -14.54 -45.48
CA ARG A 318 14.00 -15.66 -46.20
C ARG A 318 12.83 -15.22 -47.06
N SER A 319 12.03 -14.26 -46.60
CA SER A 319 10.93 -13.69 -47.37
C SER A 319 11.46 -13.01 -48.63
N GLU A 320 12.52 -12.20 -48.51
CA GLU A 320 13.18 -11.57 -49.66
C GLU A 320 13.75 -12.60 -50.66
N GLU A 321 14.38 -13.67 -50.16
CA GLU A 321 14.89 -14.77 -51.00
C GLU A 321 13.75 -15.50 -51.73
N LEU A 322 12.65 -15.79 -51.05
CA LEU A 322 11.47 -16.42 -51.64
C LEU A 322 10.82 -15.52 -52.69
N GLU A 323 10.66 -14.23 -52.42
CA GLU A 323 10.14 -13.26 -53.38
C GLU A 323 11.02 -13.19 -54.63
N LYS A 324 12.34 -13.17 -54.45
CA LYS A 324 13.30 -13.15 -55.57
C LYS A 324 13.19 -14.43 -56.42
N ALA A 325 13.19 -15.60 -55.78
CA ALA A 325 13.04 -16.88 -56.48
C ALA A 325 11.69 -16.99 -57.21
N GLN A 326 10.61 -16.45 -56.63
CA GLN A 326 9.30 -16.40 -57.26
C GLN A 326 9.29 -15.47 -58.47
N ARG A 327 9.94 -14.29 -58.40
CA ARG A 327 10.10 -13.39 -59.56
C ARG A 327 10.88 -14.08 -60.68
N GLU A 328 12.00 -14.72 -60.37
CA GLU A 328 12.81 -15.48 -61.35
C GLU A 328 12.01 -16.65 -61.97
N SER A 329 11.22 -17.38 -61.18
CA SER A 329 10.33 -18.43 -61.68
C SER A 329 9.22 -17.88 -62.58
N GLN A 330 8.66 -16.71 -62.27
CA GLN A 330 7.65 -16.07 -63.11
C GLN A 330 8.25 -15.57 -64.43
N GLU A 331 9.46 -15.04 -64.40
CA GLU A 331 10.18 -14.61 -65.61
C GLU A 331 10.51 -15.78 -66.54
N THR A 332 11.02 -16.89 -65.98
CA THR A 332 11.28 -18.12 -66.75
C THR A 332 10.01 -18.75 -67.30
N ALA A 333 8.92 -18.79 -66.53
CA ALA A 333 7.62 -19.26 -67.00
C ALA A 333 7.08 -18.39 -68.14
N ARG A 334 7.16 -17.06 -68.03
CA ARG A 334 6.79 -16.13 -69.12
C ARG A 334 7.62 -16.37 -70.38
N ALA A 335 8.95 -16.50 -70.25
CA ALA A 335 9.82 -16.77 -71.39
C ALA A 335 9.49 -18.11 -72.09
N ASN A 336 9.18 -19.16 -71.32
CA ASN A 336 8.78 -20.46 -71.86
C ASN A 336 7.40 -20.41 -72.55
N HIS A 337 6.44 -19.68 -71.99
CA HIS A 337 5.14 -19.46 -72.63
C HIS A 337 5.27 -18.73 -73.97
N VAL A 338 6.09 -17.68 -74.04
CA VAL A 338 6.34 -16.92 -75.28
C VAL A 338 6.94 -17.82 -76.36
N ARG A 339 7.98 -18.59 -76.02
CA ARG A 339 8.58 -19.57 -76.96
C ARG A 339 7.59 -20.62 -77.45
N SER A 340 6.69 -21.07 -76.58
CA SER A 340 5.67 -22.06 -76.94
C SER A 340 4.66 -21.48 -77.95
N VAL A 341 4.23 -20.23 -77.78
CA VAL A 341 3.33 -19.54 -78.72
C VAL A 341 4.01 -19.34 -80.08
N GLU A 342 5.27 -18.92 -80.10
CA GLU A 342 6.06 -18.78 -81.33
C GLU A 342 6.19 -20.11 -82.08
N LEU A 343 6.51 -21.19 -81.37
CA LEU A 343 6.64 -22.54 -81.95
C LEU A 343 5.31 -23.00 -82.55
N VAL A 344 4.19 -22.85 -81.82
CA VAL A 344 2.86 -23.24 -82.30
C VAL A 344 2.46 -22.44 -83.55
N ALA A 345 2.77 -21.14 -83.60
CA ALA A 345 2.45 -20.31 -84.77
C ALA A 345 3.23 -20.75 -86.02
N VAL A 346 4.54 -21.02 -85.88
CA VAL A 346 5.38 -21.54 -86.97
C VAL A 346 4.85 -22.89 -87.47
N PHE A 347 4.56 -23.83 -86.56
CA PHE A 347 4.04 -25.15 -86.94
C PHE A 347 2.67 -25.08 -87.61
N THR A 348 1.75 -24.28 -87.06
CA THR A 348 0.39 -24.13 -87.62
C THR A 348 0.46 -23.53 -89.02
N SER A 349 1.32 -22.52 -89.22
CA SER A 349 1.59 -21.93 -90.52
C SER A 349 2.19 -22.94 -91.50
N ALA A 350 3.18 -23.74 -91.09
CA ALA A 350 3.76 -24.77 -91.93
C ALA A 350 2.74 -25.84 -92.36
N ILE A 351 1.90 -26.31 -91.42
CA ILE A 351 0.84 -27.29 -91.71
C ILE A 351 -0.21 -26.70 -92.65
N ALA A 352 -0.70 -25.49 -92.37
CA ALA A 352 -1.67 -24.81 -93.22
C ALA A 352 -1.12 -24.67 -94.65
N PHE A 353 0.13 -24.21 -94.80
CA PHE A 353 0.80 -24.10 -96.10
C PHE A 353 0.90 -25.45 -96.83
N ALA A 354 1.28 -26.51 -96.13
CA ALA A 354 1.35 -27.85 -96.71
C ALA A 354 -0.02 -28.34 -97.18
N VAL A 355 -1.06 -28.16 -96.36
CA VAL A 355 -2.43 -28.65 -96.65
C VAL A 355 -3.03 -27.95 -97.87
N GLY A 356 -3.02 -26.63 -97.94
CA GLY A 356 -3.63 -25.96 -99.09
C GLY A 356 -2.71 -25.82 -100.30
N SER A 357 -1.38 -25.95 -100.18
CA SER A 357 -0.54 -26.12 -101.38
C SER A 357 -0.85 -27.46 -102.05
N LEU A 358 -1.11 -28.51 -101.25
CA LEU A 358 -1.63 -29.78 -101.74
C LEU A 358 -3.02 -29.62 -102.36
N GLN A 359 -3.94 -28.88 -101.71
CA GLN A 359 -5.29 -28.66 -102.23
C GLN A 359 -5.31 -27.89 -103.56
N VAL A 360 -4.49 -26.85 -103.71
CA VAL A 360 -4.29 -26.10 -104.96
C VAL A 360 -3.68 -26.98 -106.05
N SER A 361 -2.79 -27.89 -105.68
CA SER A 361 -2.16 -28.83 -106.62
C SER A 361 -3.14 -29.91 -107.12
N LEU A 362 -4.06 -30.34 -106.27
CA LEU A 362 -5.07 -31.36 -106.58
C LEU A 362 -6.30 -30.82 -107.32
N THR A 363 -6.56 -29.51 -107.28
CA THR A 363 -7.69 -28.91 -108.02
C THR A 363 -7.34 -28.80 -109.52
N GLY A 364 -7.95 -29.67 -110.31
CA GLY A 364 -7.64 -29.91 -111.74
C GLY A 364 -7.93 -28.79 -112.74
N SER A 365 -8.47 -27.64 -112.31
CA SER A 365 -9.01 -26.61 -113.20
C SER A 365 -8.07 -25.44 -113.51
N PHE A 366 -6.89 -25.37 -112.88
CA PHE A 366 -5.93 -24.26 -113.04
C PHE A 366 -4.74 -24.61 -113.95
N THR A 367 -4.24 -23.63 -114.69
CA THR A 367 -2.99 -23.78 -115.47
C THR A 367 -1.77 -23.83 -114.53
N LEU A 368 -0.65 -24.41 -114.98
CA LEU A 368 0.57 -24.56 -114.17
C LEU A 368 1.07 -23.20 -113.62
N LYS A 369 0.97 -22.15 -114.44
CA LYS A 369 1.39 -20.79 -114.07
C LYS A 369 0.52 -20.21 -112.96
N ASP A 370 -0.79 -20.44 -113.02
CA ASP A 370 -1.74 -19.98 -111.99
C ASP A 370 -1.55 -20.72 -110.68
N ARG A 371 -1.26 -22.03 -110.72
CA ARG A 371 -0.94 -22.83 -109.52
C ARG A 371 0.32 -22.35 -108.82
N LEU A 372 1.40 -22.11 -109.57
CA LEU A 372 2.65 -21.60 -109.01
C LEU A 372 2.47 -20.19 -108.42
N ALA A 373 1.67 -19.34 -109.07
CA ALA A 373 1.34 -18.01 -108.56
C ALA A 373 0.51 -18.10 -107.26
N LEU A 374 -0.48 -18.98 -107.18
CA LEU A 374 -1.30 -19.23 -105.99
C LEU A 374 -0.47 -19.80 -104.83
N ILE A 375 0.35 -20.82 -105.07
CA ILE A 375 1.23 -21.40 -104.04
C ILE A 375 2.23 -20.36 -103.56
N GLY A 376 2.81 -19.57 -104.47
CA GLY A 376 3.72 -18.47 -104.13
C GLY A 376 3.05 -17.39 -103.27
N ALA A 377 1.86 -16.95 -103.66
CA ALA A 377 1.07 -15.96 -102.91
C ALA A 377 0.69 -16.49 -101.52
N TRP A 378 0.34 -17.77 -101.42
CA TRP A 378 -0.07 -18.39 -100.17
C TRP A 378 1.11 -18.65 -99.23
N GLY A 379 2.25 -19.06 -99.77
CA GLY A 379 3.51 -19.14 -99.03
C GLY A 379 3.95 -17.77 -98.52
N ALA A 380 3.89 -16.73 -99.35
CA ALA A 380 4.19 -15.37 -98.94
C ALA A 380 3.27 -14.89 -97.80
N PHE A 381 1.96 -15.20 -97.89
CA PHE A 381 1.01 -14.88 -96.83
C PHE A 381 1.35 -15.60 -95.50
N HIS A 382 1.74 -16.87 -95.54
CA HIS A 382 2.10 -17.64 -94.34
C HIS A 382 3.44 -17.23 -93.74
N VAL A 383 4.42 -16.85 -94.57
CA VAL A 383 5.66 -16.22 -94.10
C VAL A 383 5.36 -14.89 -93.42
N LEU A 384 4.54 -14.04 -94.04
CA LEU A 384 4.14 -12.76 -93.45
C LEU A 384 3.38 -12.94 -92.14
N PHE A 385 2.44 -13.89 -92.08
CA PHE A 385 1.71 -14.24 -90.87
C PHE A 385 2.65 -14.68 -89.75
N THR A 386 3.58 -15.59 -90.05
CA THR A 386 4.56 -16.09 -89.07
C THR A 386 5.45 -14.96 -88.55
N LEU A 387 5.94 -14.10 -89.45
CA LEU A 387 6.74 -12.93 -89.09
C LEU A 387 5.95 -11.91 -88.26
N LEU A 388 4.65 -11.73 -88.53
CA LEU A 388 3.79 -10.84 -87.74
C LEU A 388 3.54 -11.41 -86.33
N VAL A 389 3.33 -12.72 -86.19
CA VAL A 389 3.15 -13.33 -84.88
C VAL A 389 4.45 -13.27 -84.07
N VAL A 390 5.58 -13.70 -84.65
CA VAL A 390 6.89 -13.69 -83.97
C VAL A 390 7.38 -12.26 -83.69
N GLY A 391 7.22 -11.36 -84.67
CA GLY A 391 7.58 -9.95 -84.50
C GLY A 391 6.66 -9.23 -83.51
N GLY A 392 5.37 -9.57 -83.50
CA GLY A 392 4.39 -9.05 -82.56
C GLY A 392 4.62 -9.55 -81.14
N THR A 393 4.89 -10.85 -80.95
CA THR A 393 5.27 -11.40 -79.64
C THR A 393 6.54 -10.75 -79.13
N TRP A 394 7.59 -10.65 -79.96
CA TRP A 394 8.84 -9.99 -79.59
C TRP A 394 8.64 -8.52 -79.18
N TYR A 395 7.83 -7.76 -79.92
CA TYR A 395 7.56 -6.35 -79.62
C TYR A 395 6.81 -6.17 -78.29
N ILE A 396 5.85 -7.05 -78.00
CA ILE A 396 5.06 -7.00 -76.76
C ILE A 396 5.87 -7.47 -75.54
N THR A 397 6.73 -8.48 -75.71
CA THR A 397 7.47 -9.11 -74.60
C THR A 397 8.84 -8.47 -74.33
N ARG A 398 9.24 -7.46 -75.12
CA ARG A 398 10.51 -6.77 -74.92
C ARG A 398 10.52 -6.06 -73.56
N PRO A 399 11.54 -6.29 -72.71
CA PRO A 399 11.65 -5.57 -71.45
C PRO A 399 11.81 -4.08 -71.74
N ARG A 400 10.85 -3.27 -71.28
CA ARG A 400 11.01 -1.81 -71.23
C ARG A 400 12.09 -1.53 -70.19
N ARG A 401 13.23 -1.02 -70.66
CA ARG A 401 14.28 -0.47 -69.79
C ARG A 401 13.78 0.73 -69.03
#